data_AF-A0A0C3DA21-F1
#
_entry.id   AF-A0A0C3DA21-F1
#
_cell.length_a   1.000
_cell.length_b   1.000
_cell.length_c   1.000
_cell.angle_alpha   90.00
_cell.angle_beta   90.00
_cell.angle_gamma   90.00
#
_symmetry.space_group_name_H-M   'P 1'
#
loop_
_entity.id
_entity.type
_entity.pdbx_description
1 polymer ?
#
loop_
_entity_poly.entity_id
_entity_poly.type
_entity_poly.pdbx_seq_one_letter_code
_entity_poly.pdbx_strand_id
1 'polypeptide(L)'
;MKSPEPTHGMWESVTSDSATIDHLLHLYFKFVHPVHRLVNKVRFCESYTRYAKSFCSSILVNAMCAMACHLNLRRDGIEADFEELGLKFSDSVRLEIDALDRSVTAIQSFGVMFLVDLFRSNALRAASYLNTTSNILTRVEILETAGFREVLYDTLRGLHNLNVEWAQITFQVPPAINLTFPPGIGSLDELAESKAEFYLFNSDLSSGIPNLVLQQLDRFAAWNDGLLAEIADVAGENGRAYSHVLSLLILYSNSVVQLLRPLLDLEGFPVELVEDTIRNHAQQGLFFFEEHYQLGYTSQYQPTLQMFATLHLIDVVARFFP
;
A
#
# COMPACT_ATOMS: atom_id res chain seq x y z
N MET A 1 -30.59 36.45 25.88
CA MET A 1 -29.46 36.11 24.98
C MET A 1 -28.64 35.03 25.66
N LYS A 2 -28.84 33.76 25.31
CA LYS A 2 -27.91 32.70 25.71
C LYS A 2 -26.70 32.80 24.78
N SER A 3 -25.52 32.93 25.36
CA SER A 3 -24.25 32.75 24.68
C SER A 3 -24.22 31.36 24.01
N PRO A 4 -23.67 31.22 22.79
CA PRO A 4 -23.47 29.90 22.21
C PRO A 4 -22.45 29.13 23.06
N GLU A 5 -22.84 27.94 23.52
CA GLU A 5 -21.90 26.98 24.10
C GLU A 5 -20.88 26.59 23.03
N PRO A 6 -19.59 26.38 23.38
CA PRO A 6 -18.61 25.90 22.44
C PRO A 6 -18.98 24.46 22.09
N THR A 7 -19.44 24.23 20.86
CA THR A 7 -19.56 22.89 20.29
C THR A 7 -18.14 22.30 20.26
N HIS A 8 -17.84 21.42 21.21
CA HIS A 8 -16.64 20.58 21.16
C HIS A 8 -16.69 19.84 19.82
N GLY A 9 -15.81 20.20 18.88
CA GLY A 9 -15.66 19.50 17.61
C GLY A 9 -15.31 18.06 17.94
N MET A 10 -16.21 17.13 17.69
CA MET A 10 -15.97 15.71 17.84
C MET A 10 -16.20 15.13 16.44
N TRP A 11 -15.29 14.29 15.96
CA TRP A 11 -15.53 13.57 14.72
C TRP A 11 -16.76 12.69 14.94
N GLU A 12 -17.79 12.83 14.10
CA GLU A 12 -18.98 11.97 14.12
C GLU A 12 -18.56 10.56 13.67
N SER A 13 -18.13 9.76 14.64
CA SER A 13 -17.64 8.38 14.44
C SER A 13 -18.62 7.38 15.05
N VAL A 14 -18.53 6.14 14.57
CA VAL A 14 -19.31 4.99 15.08
C VAL A 14 -19.14 4.78 16.59
N THR A 15 -18.00 5.14 17.15
CA THR A 15 -17.77 5.17 18.59
C THR A 15 -17.45 6.58 19.08
N SER A 16 -17.92 6.91 20.28
CA SER A 16 -17.54 8.13 21.00
C SER A 16 -16.25 7.96 21.82
N ASP A 17 -15.69 6.75 21.88
CA ASP A 17 -14.42 6.50 22.57
C ASP A 17 -13.22 6.93 21.72
N SER A 18 -12.69 8.11 22.03
CA SER A 18 -11.53 8.67 21.35
C SER A 18 -10.27 7.82 21.54
N ALA A 19 -10.12 7.11 22.67
CA ALA A 19 -8.94 6.28 22.90
C ALA A 19 -8.90 5.08 21.94
N THR A 20 -10.06 4.47 21.68
CA THR A 20 -10.18 3.41 20.66
C THR A 20 -9.87 3.93 19.26
N ILE A 21 -10.40 5.10 18.89
CA ILE A 21 -10.11 5.71 17.58
C ILE A 21 -8.62 5.99 17.43
N ASP A 22 -7.99 6.61 18.43
CA ASP A 22 -6.56 6.95 18.39
C ASP A 22 -5.68 5.69 18.30
N HIS A 23 -6.04 4.62 19.02
CA HIS A 23 -5.37 3.32 18.90
C HIS A 23 -5.51 2.71 17.50
N LEU A 24 -6.72 2.74 16.91
CA LEU A 24 -6.96 2.22 15.57
C LEU A 24 -6.20 3.04 14.50
N LEU A 25 -6.21 4.37 14.61
CA LEU A 25 -5.42 5.23 13.72
C LEU A 25 -3.92 4.97 13.86
N HIS A 26 -3.43 4.74 15.09
CA HIS A 26 -2.04 4.33 15.30
C HIS A 26 -1.71 3.03 14.56
N LEU A 27 -2.56 2.01 14.64
CA LEU A 27 -2.37 0.76 13.92
C LEU A 27 -2.41 0.93 12.40
N TYR A 28 -3.35 1.73 11.88
CA TYR A 28 -3.41 2.04 10.45
C TYR A 28 -2.09 2.66 9.97
N PHE A 29 -1.59 3.68 10.68
CA PHE A 29 -0.35 4.35 10.30
C PHE A 29 0.89 3.49 10.50
N LYS A 30 0.84 2.50 11.39
CA LYS A 30 1.94 1.56 11.66
C LYS A 30 2.02 0.44 10.62
N PHE A 31 0.87 -0.07 10.14
CA PHE A 31 0.85 -1.30 9.33
C PHE A 31 0.32 -1.11 7.90
N VAL A 32 -0.62 -0.19 7.64
CA VAL A 32 -1.20 0.01 6.29
C VAL A 32 -0.49 1.11 5.53
N HIS A 33 -0.30 2.26 6.20
CA HIS A 33 0.25 3.45 5.57
C HIS A 33 1.66 3.27 4.96
N PRO A 34 2.61 2.54 5.56
CA PRO A 34 3.94 2.35 4.96
C PRO A 34 3.90 1.64 3.59
N VAL A 35 2.90 0.77 3.39
CA VAL A 35 2.74 0.00 2.15
C VAL A 35 2.01 0.83 1.09
N HIS A 36 0.81 1.29 1.42
CA HIS A 36 -0.12 1.87 0.45
C HIS A 36 -0.13 3.40 0.40
N ARG A 37 0.38 4.11 1.43
CA ARG A 37 0.46 5.59 1.53
C ARG A 37 -0.71 6.37 0.89
N LEU A 38 -1.96 5.96 1.16
CA LEU A 38 -3.13 6.63 0.61
C LEU A 38 -3.35 8.04 1.20
N VAL A 39 -2.91 8.24 2.43
CA VAL A 39 -3.15 9.45 3.22
C VAL A 39 -1.81 10.05 3.60
N ASN A 40 -1.64 11.37 3.46
CA ASN A 40 -0.46 12.05 4.02
C ASN A 40 -0.60 12.16 5.54
N LYS A 41 0.20 11.40 6.28
CA LYS A 41 0.12 11.32 7.76
C LYS A 41 0.18 12.69 8.45
N VAL A 42 1.11 13.57 8.04
CA VAL A 42 1.31 14.86 8.72
C VAL A 42 0.08 15.74 8.58
N ARG A 43 -0.40 15.93 7.34
CA ARG A 43 -1.57 16.77 7.05
C ARG A 43 -2.86 16.20 7.62
N PHE A 44 -3.00 14.88 7.62
CA PHE A 44 -4.11 14.20 8.26
C PHE A 44 -4.11 14.46 9.77
N CYS A 45 -3.00 14.21 10.47
CA CYS A 45 -2.90 14.43 11.91
C CYS A 45 -3.16 15.89 12.29
N GLU A 46 -2.60 16.86 11.55
CA GLU A 46 -2.89 18.28 11.74
C GLU A 46 -4.39 18.59 11.62
N SER A 47 -5.05 18.03 10.61
CA SER A 47 -6.48 18.23 10.36
C SER A 47 -7.34 17.52 11.41
N TYR A 48 -6.95 16.31 11.82
CA TYR A 48 -7.61 15.51 12.85
C TYR A 48 -7.62 16.22 14.20
N THR A 49 -6.47 16.73 14.65
CA THR A 49 -6.35 17.46 15.93
C THR A 49 -7.08 18.81 15.92
N ARG A 50 -7.15 19.47 14.77
CA ARG A 50 -7.83 20.79 14.63
C ARG A 50 -9.31 20.68 14.25
N TYR A 51 -9.85 19.48 14.07
CA TYR A 51 -11.19 19.25 13.51
C TYR A 51 -11.42 19.95 12.16
N ALA A 52 -10.35 20.10 11.38
CA ALA A 52 -10.40 20.72 10.06
C ALA A 52 -10.80 19.69 9.01
N LYS A 53 -11.78 20.04 8.16
CA LYS A 53 -12.29 19.14 7.10
C LYS A 53 -11.45 19.13 5.82
N SER A 54 -10.27 19.76 5.84
CA SER A 54 -9.41 19.93 4.65
C SER A 54 -8.75 18.64 4.18
N PHE A 55 -8.23 17.84 5.11
CA PHE A 55 -7.53 16.57 4.83
C PHE A 55 -7.96 15.44 5.76
N CYS A 56 -9.07 15.63 6.47
CA CYS A 56 -9.65 14.66 7.39
C CYS A 56 -11.18 14.78 7.31
N SER A 57 -11.88 13.67 7.23
CA SER A 57 -13.34 13.60 7.27
C SER A 57 -13.78 12.45 8.16
N SER A 58 -15.00 12.52 8.72
CA SER A 58 -15.56 11.41 9.51
C SER A 58 -15.57 10.10 8.72
N ILE A 59 -15.93 10.16 7.43
CA ILE A 59 -15.93 9.00 6.52
C ILE A 59 -14.52 8.40 6.41
N LEU A 60 -13.50 9.24 6.24
CA LEU A 60 -12.11 8.77 6.13
C LEU A 60 -11.62 8.15 7.44
N VAL A 61 -11.92 8.78 8.58
CA VAL A 61 -11.59 8.25 9.92
C VAL A 61 -12.25 6.89 10.12
N ASN A 62 -13.54 6.76 9.80
CA ASN A 62 -14.29 5.50 9.91
C ASN A 62 -13.71 4.43 8.97
N ALA A 63 -13.33 4.77 7.74
CA ALA A 63 -12.70 3.85 6.81
C ALA A 63 -11.34 3.34 7.33
N MET A 64 -10.49 4.24 7.83
CA MET A 64 -9.20 3.89 8.43
C MET A 64 -9.37 3.01 9.67
N CYS A 65 -10.37 3.30 10.51
CA CYS A 65 -10.69 2.49 11.69
C CYS A 65 -11.22 1.10 11.29
N ALA A 66 -12.08 1.00 10.28
CA ALA A 66 -12.54 -0.27 9.75
C ALA A 66 -11.36 -1.15 9.31
N MET A 67 -10.40 -0.56 8.59
CA MET A 67 -9.19 -1.26 8.16
C MET A 67 -8.30 -1.67 9.36
N ALA A 68 -8.12 -0.78 10.33
CA ALA A 68 -7.31 -1.06 11.51
C ALA A 68 -7.92 -2.12 12.45
N CYS A 69 -9.24 -2.28 12.47
CA CYS A 69 -9.87 -3.38 13.22
C CYS A 69 -9.39 -4.75 12.73
N HIS A 70 -9.08 -4.87 11.43
CA HIS A 70 -8.47 -6.08 10.85
C HIS A 70 -6.98 -6.24 11.19
N LEU A 71 -6.36 -5.34 11.94
CA LEU A 71 -4.94 -5.40 12.30
C LEU A 71 -4.72 -5.55 13.80
N ASN A 72 -5.78 -5.54 14.61
CA ASN A 72 -5.66 -5.85 16.03
C ASN A 72 -5.42 -7.35 16.19
N LEU A 73 -4.26 -7.70 16.77
CA LEU A 73 -3.98 -9.07 17.18
C LEU A 73 -4.99 -9.51 18.23
N ARG A 74 -5.43 -10.75 18.07
CA ARG A 74 -6.16 -11.55 19.04
C ARG A 74 -5.31 -11.72 20.31
N ARG A 75 -5.24 -10.68 21.14
CA ARG A 75 -4.63 -10.75 22.49
C ARG A 75 -5.66 -11.43 23.38
N ASP A 76 -5.36 -12.67 23.74
CA ASP A 76 -5.94 -13.40 24.87
C ASP A 76 -7.45 -13.22 25.10
N GLY A 77 -8.26 -13.97 24.33
CA GLY A 77 -9.63 -14.34 24.73
C GLY A 77 -10.73 -13.27 24.62
N ILE A 78 -10.42 -12.04 24.21
CA ILE A 78 -11.42 -10.98 23.95
C ILE A 78 -11.50 -10.76 22.43
N GLU A 79 -12.16 -11.68 21.75
CA GLU A 79 -12.14 -11.76 20.27
C GLU A 79 -13.30 -11.02 19.59
N ALA A 80 -14.42 -10.80 20.28
CA ALA A 80 -15.68 -10.47 19.62
C ALA A 80 -15.90 -8.97 19.30
N ASP A 81 -15.16 -8.04 19.92
CA ASP A 81 -15.53 -6.61 19.85
C ASP A 81 -14.98 -5.89 18.61
N PHE A 82 -13.72 -6.14 18.21
CA PHE A 82 -13.11 -5.42 17.08
C PHE A 82 -13.63 -5.86 15.71
N GLU A 83 -14.03 -7.12 15.54
CA GLU A 83 -14.64 -7.59 14.29
C GLU A 83 -15.99 -6.92 14.07
N GLU A 84 -16.86 -6.94 15.09
CA GLU A 84 -18.16 -6.26 15.07
C GLU A 84 -17.99 -4.74 14.91
N LEU A 85 -17.04 -4.14 15.64
CA LEU A 85 -16.73 -2.72 15.52
C LEU A 85 -16.24 -2.36 14.11
N GLY A 86 -15.38 -3.20 13.51
CA GLY A 86 -14.94 -3.05 12.13
C GLY A 86 -16.08 -3.14 11.12
N LEU A 87 -17.07 -4.01 11.36
CA LEU A 87 -18.30 -4.08 10.55
C LEU A 87 -19.06 -2.76 10.65
N LYS A 88 -19.33 -2.28 11.87
CA LYS A 88 -20.04 -1.02 12.11
C LYS A 88 -19.36 0.18 11.43
N PHE A 89 -18.04 0.31 11.57
CA PHE A 89 -17.27 1.34 10.86
C PHE A 89 -17.45 1.27 9.34
N SER A 90 -17.28 0.07 8.78
CA SER A 90 -17.42 -0.13 7.32
C SER A 90 -18.85 0.11 6.82
N ASP A 91 -19.87 -0.19 7.63
CA ASP A 91 -21.28 0.08 7.31
C ASP A 91 -21.60 1.57 7.34
N SER A 92 -21.13 2.30 8.36
CA SER A 92 -21.27 3.77 8.39
C SER A 92 -20.63 4.42 7.17
N VAL A 93 -19.42 4.00 6.78
CA VAL A 93 -18.78 4.49 5.55
C VAL A 93 -19.65 4.21 4.33
N ARG A 94 -20.20 3.00 4.19
CA ARG A 94 -21.06 2.64 3.05
C ARG A 94 -22.36 3.45 2.98
N LEU A 95 -22.89 3.87 4.13
CA LEU A 95 -24.12 4.67 4.19
C LEU A 95 -23.88 6.13 3.83
N GLU A 96 -22.69 6.66 4.12
CA GLU A 96 -22.38 8.09 4.01
C GLU A 96 -21.53 8.45 2.79
N ILE A 97 -20.76 7.51 2.24
CA ILE A 97 -19.84 7.78 1.13
C ILE A 97 -20.62 8.00 -0.18
N ASP A 98 -20.37 9.14 -0.83
CA ASP A 98 -20.97 9.52 -2.11
C ASP A 98 -19.95 9.39 -3.24
N ALA A 99 -20.31 8.67 -4.32
CA ALA A 99 -19.49 8.54 -5.52
C ALA A 99 -19.40 9.84 -6.34
N LEU A 100 -20.24 10.84 -6.04
CA LEU A 100 -20.18 12.17 -6.63
C LEU A 100 -19.29 13.14 -5.84
N ASP A 101 -18.88 12.77 -4.62
CA ASP A 101 -17.95 13.56 -3.81
C ASP A 101 -16.54 13.48 -4.43
N ARG A 102 -16.02 14.65 -4.82
CA ARG A 102 -14.73 14.81 -5.51
C ARG A 102 -13.62 15.25 -4.56
N SER A 103 -13.89 15.28 -3.26
CA SER A 103 -12.89 15.60 -2.25
C SER A 103 -11.79 14.54 -2.20
N VAL A 104 -10.57 14.97 -1.87
CA VAL A 104 -9.44 14.04 -1.68
C VAL A 104 -9.74 13.03 -0.56
N THR A 105 -10.50 13.43 0.47
CA THR A 105 -10.89 12.54 1.57
C THR A 105 -11.86 11.45 1.13
N ALA A 106 -12.77 11.72 0.18
CA ALA A 106 -13.66 10.71 -0.38
C ALA A 106 -12.87 9.69 -1.23
N ILE A 107 -11.96 10.18 -2.07
CA ILE A 107 -11.03 9.36 -2.85
C ILE A 107 -10.21 8.43 -1.94
N GLN A 108 -9.61 8.99 -0.88
CA GLN A 108 -8.86 8.24 0.13
C GLN A 108 -9.74 7.19 0.82
N SER A 109 -11.00 7.54 1.15
CA SER A 109 -11.94 6.62 1.77
C SER A 109 -12.27 5.42 0.88
N PHE A 110 -12.51 5.65 -0.43
CA PHE A 110 -12.69 4.56 -1.39
C PHE A 110 -11.45 3.65 -1.47
N GLY A 111 -10.26 4.23 -1.53
CA GLY A 111 -9.00 3.47 -1.52
C GLY A 111 -8.81 2.62 -0.26
N VAL A 112 -9.19 3.14 0.92
CA VAL A 112 -9.14 2.36 2.16
C VAL A 112 -10.23 1.28 2.19
N MET A 113 -11.43 1.57 1.72
CA MET A 113 -12.53 0.58 1.65
C MET A 113 -12.24 -0.56 0.68
N PHE A 114 -11.48 -0.31 -0.40
CA PHE A 114 -10.92 -1.37 -1.23
C PHE A 114 -10.12 -2.37 -0.40
N LEU A 115 -9.19 -1.89 0.44
CA LEU A 115 -8.39 -2.74 1.32
C LEU A 115 -9.27 -3.50 2.32
N VAL A 116 -10.24 -2.81 2.97
CA VAL A 116 -11.18 -3.44 3.91
C VAL A 116 -11.89 -4.64 3.28
N ASP A 117 -12.41 -4.48 2.06
CA ASP A 117 -13.15 -5.55 1.41
C ASP A 117 -12.26 -6.64 0.83
N LEU A 118 -11.00 -6.34 0.46
CA LEU A 118 -10.02 -7.38 0.16
C LEU A 118 -9.74 -8.26 1.38
N PHE A 119 -9.54 -7.65 2.55
CA PHE A 119 -9.33 -8.38 3.81
C PHE A 119 -10.52 -9.26 4.20
N ARG A 120 -11.73 -8.90 3.75
CA ARG A 120 -12.96 -9.67 3.96
C ARG A 120 -13.31 -10.63 2.83
N SER A 121 -12.40 -10.84 1.87
CA SER A 121 -12.61 -11.70 0.71
C SER A 121 -13.78 -11.27 -0.19
N ASN A 122 -14.15 -9.98 -0.18
CA ASN A 122 -15.21 -9.40 -0.99
C ASN A 122 -14.64 -8.70 -2.24
N ALA A 123 -13.89 -9.45 -3.05
CA ALA A 123 -13.10 -8.94 -4.16
C ALA A 123 -13.91 -8.12 -5.19
N LEU A 124 -15.16 -8.53 -5.50
CA LEU A 124 -16.03 -7.79 -6.44
C LEU A 124 -16.40 -6.39 -5.92
N ARG A 125 -16.64 -6.27 -4.61
CA ARG A 125 -16.98 -4.98 -3.99
C ARG A 125 -15.75 -4.10 -3.88
N ALA A 126 -14.62 -4.69 -3.50
CA ALA A 126 -13.32 -4.02 -3.54
C ALA A 126 -13.07 -3.41 -4.94
N ALA A 127 -13.20 -4.20 -6.00
CA ALA A 127 -13.02 -3.73 -7.39
C ALA A 127 -13.90 -2.51 -7.73
N SER A 128 -15.15 -2.50 -7.23
CA SER A 128 -16.06 -1.37 -7.44
C SER A 128 -15.55 -0.07 -6.81
N TYR A 129 -14.85 -0.14 -5.66
CA TYR A 129 -14.26 1.04 -5.03
C TYR A 129 -13.06 1.59 -5.83
N LEU A 130 -12.20 0.73 -6.39
CA LEU A 130 -11.11 1.18 -7.27
C LEU A 130 -11.62 1.79 -8.58
N ASN A 131 -12.65 1.19 -9.19
CA ASN A 131 -13.27 1.75 -10.39
C ASN A 131 -13.89 3.12 -10.12
N THR A 132 -14.59 3.25 -8.99
CA THR A 132 -15.17 4.54 -8.56
C THR A 132 -14.08 5.57 -8.35
N THR A 133 -12.99 5.20 -7.68
CA THR A 133 -11.84 6.08 -7.46
C THR A 133 -11.25 6.55 -8.78
N SER A 134 -10.99 5.63 -9.72
CA SER A 134 -10.41 5.96 -11.03
C SER A 134 -11.29 6.95 -11.80
N ASN A 135 -12.61 6.86 -11.68
CA ASN A 135 -13.54 7.82 -12.26
C ASN A 135 -13.46 9.20 -11.58
N ILE A 136 -13.43 9.25 -10.24
CA ILE A 136 -13.39 10.51 -9.47
C ILE A 136 -12.07 11.25 -9.69
N LEU A 137 -10.94 10.54 -9.81
CA LEU A 137 -9.61 11.13 -9.98
C LEU A 137 -9.53 12.09 -11.18
N THR A 138 -10.23 11.79 -12.28
CA THR A 138 -10.25 12.65 -13.48
C THR A 138 -10.88 14.03 -13.23
N ARG A 139 -11.57 14.21 -12.11
CA ARG A 139 -12.36 15.40 -11.77
C ARG A 139 -12.15 15.83 -10.31
N VAL A 140 -11.01 15.50 -9.71
CA VAL A 140 -10.72 15.84 -8.31
C VAL A 140 -10.89 17.34 -8.05
N GLU A 141 -11.53 17.69 -6.94
CA GLU A 141 -11.67 19.07 -6.52
C GLU A 141 -10.33 19.60 -6.01
N ILE A 142 -9.78 20.61 -6.68
CA ILE A 142 -8.51 21.22 -6.29
C ILE A 142 -8.77 22.25 -5.21
N LEU A 143 -8.21 22.02 -4.01
CA LEU A 143 -8.27 22.99 -2.92
C LEU A 143 -7.06 23.92 -2.98
N GLU A 144 -7.27 25.23 -2.85
CA GLU A 144 -6.20 26.24 -2.67
C GLU A 144 -5.64 26.25 -1.22
N THR A 145 -5.52 25.07 -0.62
CA THR A 145 -4.98 24.89 0.73
C THR A 145 -3.50 24.54 0.63
N ALA A 146 -2.67 25.15 1.51
CA ALA A 146 -1.26 24.81 1.61
C ALA A 146 -1.09 23.29 1.84
N GLY A 147 -0.22 22.65 1.05
CA GLY A 147 0.03 21.21 1.13
C GLY A 147 -0.96 20.32 0.36
N PHE A 148 -2.01 20.86 -0.28
CA PHE A 148 -2.96 20.05 -1.06
C PHE A 148 -2.28 19.22 -2.15
N ARG A 149 -1.27 19.79 -2.83
CA ARG A 149 -0.49 19.11 -3.87
C ARG A 149 0.27 17.90 -3.32
N GLU A 150 0.84 18.02 -2.13
CA GLU A 150 1.57 16.94 -1.45
C GLU A 150 0.61 15.80 -1.07
N VAL A 151 -0.56 16.15 -0.52
CA VAL A 151 -1.59 15.16 -0.15
C VAL A 151 -2.12 14.44 -1.38
N LEU A 152 -2.47 15.18 -2.43
CA LEU A 152 -2.94 14.60 -3.68
C LEU A 152 -1.88 13.69 -4.29
N TYR A 153 -0.61 14.10 -4.27
CA TYR A 153 0.51 13.31 -4.75
C TYR A 153 0.61 11.94 -4.04
N ASP A 154 0.62 11.94 -2.70
CA ASP A 154 0.67 10.71 -1.91
C ASP A 154 -0.53 9.80 -2.22
N THR A 155 -1.75 10.37 -2.24
CA THR A 155 -2.98 9.63 -2.54
C THR A 155 -2.94 8.98 -3.92
N LEU A 156 -2.48 9.71 -4.94
CA LEU A 156 -2.39 9.17 -6.30
C LEU A 156 -1.39 8.04 -6.42
N ARG A 157 -0.22 8.20 -5.80
CA ARG A 157 0.79 7.14 -5.73
C ARG A 157 0.25 5.90 -5.03
N GLY A 158 -0.47 6.09 -3.93
CA GLY A 158 -1.09 4.99 -3.21
C GLY A 158 -2.14 4.24 -4.03
N LEU A 159 -3.02 4.96 -4.72
CA LEU A 159 -4.06 4.39 -5.58
C LEU A 159 -3.48 3.68 -6.79
N HIS A 160 -2.42 4.22 -7.38
CA HIS A 160 -1.69 3.53 -8.43
C HIS A 160 -1.17 2.18 -7.95
N ASN A 161 -0.53 2.12 -6.76
CA ASN A 161 -0.07 0.86 -6.19
C ASN A 161 -1.22 -0.13 -6.02
N LEU A 162 -2.37 0.31 -5.50
CA LEU A 162 -3.55 -0.57 -5.36
C LEU A 162 -4.07 -1.10 -6.70
N ASN A 163 -4.13 -0.25 -7.72
CA ASN A 163 -4.55 -0.64 -9.06
C ASN A 163 -3.60 -1.68 -9.66
N VAL A 164 -2.30 -1.53 -9.45
CA VAL A 164 -1.31 -2.50 -9.93
C VAL A 164 -1.40 -3.83 -9.16
N GLU A 165 -1.51 -3.79 -7.83
CA GLU A 165 -1.73 -4.99 -7.01
C GLU A 165 -3.01 -5.73 -7.45
N TRP A 166 -4.11 -5.00 -7.65
CA TRP A 166 -5.37 -5.56 -8.12
C TRP A 166 -5.26 -6.19 -9.51
N ALA A 167 -4.58 -5.51 -10.43
CA ALA A 167 -4.35 -6.01 -11.78
C ALA A 167 -3.56 -7.33 -11.78
N GLN A 168 -2.56 -7.47 -10.91
CA GLN A 168 -1.81 -8.72 -10.75
C GLN A 168 -2.68 -9.85 -10.20
N ILE A 169 -3.48 -9.58 -9.16
CA ILE A 169 -4.37 -10.59 -8.55
C ILE A 169 -5.43 -11.09 -9.56
N THR A 170 -5.86 -10.21 -10.46
CA THR A 170 -6.92 -10.51 -11.43
C THR A 170 -6.43 -10.85 -12.82
N PHE A 171 -5.10 -10.87 -13.04
CA PHE A 171 -4.47 -11.04 -14.36
C PHE A 171 -5.00 -10.04 -15.41
N GLN A 172 -5.21 -8.80 -14.99
CA GLN A 172 -5.66 -7.69 -15.82
C GLN A 172 -4.52 -6.69 -16.07
N VAL A 173 -4.69 -5.81 -17.06
CA VAL A 173 -3.80 -4.67 -17.27
C VAL A 173 -4.22 -3.56 -16.31
N PRO A 174 -3.31 -2.97 -15.52
CA PRO A 174 -3.67 -1.89 -14.61
C PRO A 174 -4.18 -0.68 -15.41
N PRO A 175 -5.24 -0.01 -14.92
CA PRO A 175 -5.78 1.16 -15.61
C PRO A 175 -4.74 2.28 -15.66
N ALA A 176 -4.58 2.90 -16.84
CA ALA A 176 -3.72 4.06 -17.00
C ALA A 176 -4.32 5.26 -16.24
N ILE A 177 -3.64 5.71 -15.18
CA ILE A 177 -4.02 6.91 -14.44
C ILE A 177 -3.42 8.12 -15.16
N ASN A 178 -4.10 8.60 -16.21
CA ASN A 178 -3.71 9.81 -16.92
C ASN A 178 -4.18 11.04 -16.13
N LEU A 179 -3.31 11.58 -15.30
CA LEU A 179 -3.54 12.88 -14.65
C LEU A 179 -2.64 13.93 -15.26
N THR A 180 -3.26 14.88 -15.96
CA THR A 180 -2.59 16.11 -16.38
C THR A 180 -2.47 17.01 -15.15
N PHE A 181 -1.33 16.97 -14.49
CA PHE A 181 -1.02 18.00 -13.49
C PHE A 181 -0.85 19.36 -14.17
N PRO A 182 -1.26 20.48 -13.54
CA PRO A 182 -0.89 21.80 -14.00
C PRO A 182 0.64 21.94 -14.11
N PRO A 183 1.15 22.76 -15.05
CA PRO A 183 2.59 22.87 -15.32
C PRO A 183 3.38 23.19 -14.03
N GLY A 184 4.42 22.39 -13.76
CA GLY A 184 5.31 22.56 -12.60
C GLY A 184 5.33 21.40 -11.58
N ILE A 185 4.53 20.35 -11.79
CA ILE A 185 4.80 19.01 -11.24
C ILE A 185 5.24 18.16 -12.43
N GLY A 186 6.36 17.45 -12.32
CA GLY A 186 6.81 16.50 -13.35
C GLY A 186 5.69 15.53 -13.73
N SER A 187 5.75 14.95 -14.93
CA SER A 187 4.76 13.93 -15.30
C SER A 187 4.77 12.79 -14.27
N LEU A 188 3.66 12.07 -14.13
CA LEU A 188 3.62 10.85 -13.30
C LEU A 188 4.71 9.85 -13.71
N ASP A 189 5.20 9.92 -14.95
CA ASP A 189 6.31 9.10 -15.45
C ASP A 189 7.61 9.33 -14.67
N GLU A 190 7.94 10.56 -14.24
CA GLU A 190 9.13 10.84 -13.41
C GLU A 190 8.95 10.43 -11.93
N LEU A 191 7.71 10.19 -11.48
CA LEU A 191 7.37 10.07 -10.04
C LEU A 191 6.79 8.70 -9.65
N ALA A 192 6.43 7.87 -10.62
CA ALA A 192 6.08 6.45 -10.47
C ALA A 192 7.33 5.57 -10.22
N GLU A 193 8.52 6.15 -10.42
CA GLU A 193 9.81 5.51 -10.60
C GLU A 193 10.30 4.55 -9.49
N SER A 194 9.81 4.64 -8.25
CA SER A 194 10.40 3.83 -7.14
C SER A 194 9.56 2.62 -6.68
N LYS A 195 8.25 2.59 -6.94
CA LYS A 195 7.39 1.43 -6.60
C LYS A 195 6.59 0.93 -7.80
N ALA A 196 6.11 1.77 -8.71
CA ALA A 196 5.40 1.31 -9.90
C ALA A 196 6.30 0.52 -10.85
N GLU A 197 7.58 0.91 -10.94
CA GLU A 197 8.57 0.19 -11.74
C GLU A 197 8.93 -1.18 -11.19
N PHE A 198 8.84 -1.35 -9.88
CA PHE A 198 8.92 -2.67 -9.26
C PHE A 198 7.77 -3.59 -9.76
N TYR A 199 6.63 -3.03 -10.21
CA TYR A 199 5.43 -3.80 -10.54
C TYR A 199 5.04 -3.83 -12.04
N LEU A 200 5.61 -2.99 -12.91
CA LEU A 200 5.22 -2.83 -14.33
C LEU A 200 6.14 -3.50 -15.37
N PHE A 201 6.88 -4.56 -15.02
CA PHE A 201 7.86 -5.18 -15.93
C PHE A 201 7.27 -6.09 -17.05
N ASN A 202 6.02 -5.92 -17.48
CA ASN A 202 5.36 -6.88 -18.38
C ASN A 202 4.90 -6.36 -19.75
N SER A 203 5.25 -5.15 -20.21
CA SER A 203 4.64 -4.64 -21.45
C SER A 203 5.54 -4.30 -22.64
N ASP A 204 6.88 -4.18 -22.56
CA ASP A 204 7.66 -3.81 -23.75
C ASP A 204 9.04 -4.49 -23.84
N LEU A 205 9.09 -5.67 -24.48
CA LEU A 205 10.32 -6.35 -24.86
C LEU A 205 10.60 -6.20 -26.36
N SER A 206 11.38 -5.17 -26.74
CA SER A 206 12.18 -5.25 -27.98
C SER A 206 13.45 -4.40 -27.95
N SER A 207 14.56 -5.01 -28.37
CA SER A 207 15.86 -4.46 -28.81
C SER A 207 16.76 -3.61 -27.87
N GLY A 208 16.31 -3.22 -26.66
CA GLY A 208 17.11 -2.45 -25.68
C GLY A 208 17.50 -3.21 -24.38
N ILE A 209 17.34 -4.53 -24.38
CA ILE A 209 17.16 -5.38 -23.18
C ILE A 209 18.32 -5.29 -22.16
N PRO A 210 19.61 -5.40 -22.52
CA PRO A 210 20.67 -5.48 -21.51
C PRO A 210 20.85 -4.18 -20.72
N ASN A 211 20.80 -3.03 -21.40
CA ASN A 211 20.96 -1.72 -20.75
C ASN A 211 19.76 -1.38 -19.87
N LEU A 212 18.55 -1.76 -20.31
CA LEU A 212 17.34 -1.57 -19.51
C LEU A 212 17.37 -2.45 -18.25
N VAL A 213 17.77 -3.71 -18.37
CA VAL A 213 17.91 -4.62 -17.22
C VAL A 213 18.95 -4.10 -16.23
N LEU A 214 20.12 -3.65 -16.70
CA LEU A 214 21.15 -3.08 -15.83
C LEU A 214 20.68 -1.79 -15.15
N GLN A 215 20.06 -0.88 -15.89
CA GLN A 215 19.51 0.35 -15.33
C GLN A 215 18.47 0.05 -14.25
N GLN A 216 17.63 -0.96 -14.45
CA GLN A 216 16.64 -1.37 -13.45
C GLN A 216 17.27 -2.04 -12.23
N LEU A 217 18.29 -2.86 -12.43
CA LEU A 217 19.04 -3.48 -11.34
C LEU A 217 19.75 -2.43 -10.47
N ASP A 218 20.40 -1.43 -11.09
CA ASP A 218 21.04 -0.31 -10.39
C ASP A 218 20.04 0.47 -9.53
N ARG A 219 18.82 0.64 -10.04
CA ARG A 219 17.73 1.31 -9.31
C ARG A 219 17.23 0.48 -8.14
N PHE A 220 17.09 -0.84 -8.32
CA PHE A 220 16.76 -1.73 -7.22
C PHE A 220 17.84 -1.72 -6.14
N ALA A 221 19.11 -1.74 -6.51
CA ALA A 221 20.22 -1.65 -5.58
C ALA A 221 20.20 -0.32 -4.80
N ALA A 222 20.08 0.82 -5.49
CA ALA A 222 20.02 2.13 -4.86
C ALA A 222 18.79 2.28 -3.93
N TRP A 223 17.65 1.71 -4.33
CA TRP A 223 16.46 1.68 -3.50
C TRP A 223 16.67 0.84 -2.24
N ASN A 224 17.29 -0.34 -2.35
CA ASN A 224 17.55 -1.21 -1.21
C ASN A 224 18.54 -0.56 -0.23
N ASP A 225 19.58 0.11 -0.72
CA ASP A 225 20.53 0.84 0.13
C ASP A 225 19.84 1.98 0.89
N GLY A 226 18.97 2.74 0.21
CA GLY A 226 18.16 3.78 0.84
C GLY A 226 17.15 3.22 1.84
N LEU A 227 16.49 2.10 1.50
CA LEU A 227 15.53 1.42 2.37
C LEU A 227 16.20 0.93 3.65
N LEU A 228 17.35 0.25 3.55
CA LEU A 228 18.08 -0.24 4.71
C LEU A 228 18.55 0.89 5.61
N ALA A 229 18.88 2.07 5.06
CA ALA A 229 19.19 3.26 5.85
C ALA A 229 17.97 3.82 6.59
N GLU A 230 16.79 3.84 5.96
CA GLU A 230 15.54 4.29 6.59
C GLU A 230 14.97 3.27 7.61
N ILE A 231 15.19 1.98 7.37
CA ILE A 231 14.63 0.88 8.16
C ILE A 231 15.55 0.42 9.29
N ALA A 232 16.85 0.75 9.26
CA ALA A 232 17.79 0.42 10.35
C ALA A 232 17.30 0.91 11.74
N ASP A 233 16.48 1.97 11.77
CA ASP A 233 15.87 2.55 12.99
C ASP A 233 14.47 1.99 13.32
N VAL A 234 13.94 1.09 12.48
CA VAL A 234 12.54 0.62 12.48
C VAL A 234 12.44 -0.82 13.01
N ALA A 235 13.42 -1.24 13.82
CA ALA A 235 13.30 -2.44 14.63
C ALA A 235 12.09 -2.26 15.57
N GLY A 236 11.13 -3.17 15.48
CA GLY A 236 9.95 -3.17 16.33
C GLY A 236 10.31 -3.25 17.81
N GLU A 237 9.31 -3.09 18.68
CA GLU A 237 9.44 -2.95 20.15
C GLU A 237 10.28 -4.06 20.85
N ASN A 238 10.60 -5.15 20.15
CA ASN A 238 11.40 -6.29 20.61
C ASN A 238 12.68 -6.56 19.78
N GLY A 239 13.14 -5.61 18.97
CA GLY A 239 14.29 -5.78 18.08
C GLY A 239 13.98 -6.58 16.79
N ARG A 240 12.71 -6.88 16.51
CA ARG A 240 12.26 -7.59 15.30
C ARG A 240 11.78 -6.60 14.24
N ALA A 241 12.19 -6.76 12.98
CA ALA A 241 11.68 -5.94 11.88
C ALA A 241 10.15 -6.05 11.75
N TYR A 242 9.46 -4.95 11.44
CA TYR A 242 8.01 -4.97 11.23
C TYR A 242 7.60 -5.82 10.02
N SER A 243 6.35 -6.31 10.01
CA SER A 243 5.82 -7.14 8.92
C SER A 243 6.01 -6.51 7.55
N HIS A 244 5.65 -5.24 7.37
CA HIS A 244 5.80 -4.53 6.10
C HIS A 244 7.26 -4.38 5.65
N VAL A 245 8.21 -4.30 6.59
CA VAL A 245 9.64 -4.27 6.29
C VAL A 245 10.06 -5.61 5.69
N LEU A 246 9.70 -6.70 6.36
CA LEU A 246 9.97 -8.05 5.88
C LEU A 246 9.29 -8.31 4.53
N SER A 247 8.05 -7.86 4.35
CA SER A 247 7.34 -7.91 3.07
C SER A 247 8.12 -7.20 1.96
N LEU A 248 8.63 -6.00 2.23
CA LEU A 248 9.42 -5.24 1.25
C LEU A 248 10.73 -5.93 0.88
N LEU A 249 11.42 -6.56 1.85
CA LEU A 249 12.63 -7.33 1.60
C LEU A 249 12.37 -8.59 0.76
N ILE A 250 11.27 -9.30 1.05
CA ILE A 250 10.84 -10.47 0.26
C ILE A 250 10.50 -10.04 -1.17
N LEU A 251 9.76 -8.94 -1.30
CA LEU A 251 9.40 -8.34 -2.58
C LEU A 251 10.65 -7.93 -3.36
N TYR A 252 11.60 -7.24 -2.75
CA TYR A 252 12.89 -6.88 -3.34
C TYR A 252 13.60 -8.08 -3.95
N SER A 253 13.81 -9.13 -3.14
CA SER A 253 14.40 -10.39 -3.60
C SER A 253 13.65 -10.97 -4.79
N ASN A 254 12.33 -11.01 -4.73
CA ASN A 254 11.50 -11.50 -5.83
C ASN A 254 11.65 -10.67 -7.11
N SER A 255 11.75 -9.35 -7.03
CA SER A 255 11.89 -8.51 -8.23
C SER A 255 13.24 -8.63 -8.91
N VAL A 256 14.32 -8.77 -8.15
CA VAL A 256 15.62 -9.10 -8.73
C VAL A 256 15.55 -10.43 -9.47
N VAL A 257 14.90 -11.44 -8.88
CA VAL A 257 14.68 -12.74 -9.53
C VAL A 257 13.81 -12.61 -10.78
N GLN A 258 12.70 -11.88 -10.74
CA GLN A 258 11.82 -11.69 -11.91
C GLN A 258 12.53 -10.95 -13.05
N LEU A 259 13.37 -9.97 -12.72
CA LEU A 259 14.14 -9.20 -13.70
C LEU A 259 15.19 -10.05 -14.41
N LEU A 260 15.93 -10.87 -13.65
CA LEU A 260 17.08 -11.63 -14.18
C LEU A 260 16.71 -13.01 -14.72
N ARG A 261 15.64 -13.65 -14.22
CA ARG A 261 15.24 -15.01 -14.61
C ARG A 261 15.05 -15.19 -16.13
N PRO A 262 14.44 -14.27 -16.88
CA PRO A 262 14.30 -14.41 -18.33
C PRO A 262 15.64 -14.56 -19.07
N LEU A 263 16.74 -14.07 -18.49
CA LEU A 263 18.08 -14.19 -19.08
C LEU A 263 18.63 -15.62 -19.03
N LEU A 264 18.12 -16.48 -18.14
CA LEU A 264 18.47 -17.91 -18.08
C LEU A 264 17.99 -18.67 -19.33
N ASP A 265 16.87 -18.23 -19.92
CA ASP A 265 16.26 -18.85 -21.09
C ASP A 265 16.71 -18.16 -22.41
N LEU A 266 17.52 -17.10 -22.33
CA LEU A 266 17.92 -16.32 -23.49
C LEU A 266 19.06 -17.01 -24.26
N GLU A 267 18.77 -17.47 -25.48
CA GLU A 267 19.76 -18.14 -26.33
C GLU A 267 21.03 -17.28 -26.53
N GLY A 268 22.19 -17.87 -26.24
CA GLY A 268 23.49 -17.22 -26.40
C GLY A 268 23.91 -16.29 -25.25
N PHE A 269 23.09 -16.15 -24.19
CA PHE A 269 23.47 -15.43 -22.98
C PHE A 269 24.32 -16.30 -22.05
N PRO A 270 25.45 -15.79 -21.50
CA PRO A 270 26.25 -16.51 -20.52
C PRO A 270 25.55 -16.55 -19.15
N VAL A 271 24.87 -17.67 -18.89
CA VAL A 271 24.05 -17.91 -17.68
C VAL A 271 24.83 -17.73 -16.38
N GLU A 272 26.14 -18.00 -16.40
CA GLU A 272 27.01 -17.91 -15.23
C GLU A 272 27.08 -16.49 -14.65
N LEU A 273 26.73 -15.46 -15.43
CA LEU A 273 26.72 -14.07 -14.96
C LEU A 273 25.56 -13.74 -14.02
N VAL A 274 24.46 -14.51 -14.08
CA VAL A 274 23.22 -14.18 -13.35
C VAL A 274 22.75 -15.30 -12.43
N GLU A 275 23.21 -16.54 -12.65
CA GLU A 275 22.77 -17.72 -11.92
C GLU A 275 22.91 -17.57 -10.39
N ASP A 276 24.11 -17.23 -9.91
CA ASP A 276 24.39 -17.08 -8.48
C ASP A 276 23.57 -15.94 -7.87
N THR A 277 23.40 -14.83 -8.60
CA THR A 277 22.59 -13.68 -8.14
C THR A 277 21.13 -14.10 -7.97
N ILE A 278 20.56 -14.78 -8.96
CA ILE A 278 19.18 -15.28 -8.90
C ILE A 278 19.01 -16.24 -7.73
N ARG A 279 19.92 -17.22 -7.60
CA ARG A 279 19.90 -18.21 -6.51
C ARG A 279 19.95 -17.55 -5.14
N ASN A 280 20.90 -16.63 -4.94
CA ASN A 280 21.09 -15.92 -3.67
C ASN A 280 19.86 -15.09 -3.29
N HIS A 281 19.32 -14.31 -4.24
CA HIS A 281 18.13 -13.51 -3.95
C HIS A 281 16.89 -14.38 -3.69
N ALA A 282 16.72 -15.49 -4.42
CA ALA A 282 15.60 -16.39 -4.19
C ALA A 282 15.67 -17.05 -2.80
N GLN A 283 16.84 -17.56 -2.42
CA GLN A 283 17.07 -18.12 -1.09
C GLN A 283 16.91 -17.08 0.02
N GLN A 284 17.43 -15.87 -0.18
CA GLN A 284 17.32 -14.78 0.79
C GLN A 284 15.85 -14.36 1.02
N GLY A 285 15.05 -14.27 -0.05
CA GLY A 285 13.63 -13.94 0.07
C GLY A 285 12.85 -15.01 0.85
N LEU A 286 13.16 -16.30 0.60
CA LEU A 286 12.55 -17.41 1.36
C LEU A 286 13.02 -17.43 2.82
N PHE A 287 14.30 -17.15 3.07
CA PHE A 287 14.84 -17.02 4.42
C PHE A 287 14.11 -15.92 5.22
N PHE A 288 13.91 -14.73 4.64
CA PHE A 288 13.13 -13.67 5.32
C PHE A 288 11.68 -14.09 5.61
N PHE A 289 11.09 -14.91 4.76
CA PHE A 289 9.75 -15.41 4.98
C PHE A 289 9.68 -16.44 6.11
N GLU A 290 10.52 -17.49 6.05
CA GLU A 290 10.47 -18.60 7.00
C GLU A 290 11.00 -18.20 8.39
N GLU A 291 12.17 -17.57 8.46
CA GLU A 291 12.87 -17.33 9.72
C GLU A 291 12.45 -16.03 10.42
N HIS A 292 11.84 -15.09 9.70
CA HIS A 292 11.46 -13.79 10.28
C HIS A 292 9.97 -13.53 10.19
N TYR A 293 9.35 -13.72 9.02
CA TYR A 293 7.95 -13.35 8.82
C TYR A 293 7.00 -14.33 9.54
N GLN A 294 7.08 -15.63 9.22
CA GLN A 294 6.16 -16.64 9.75
C GLN A 294 6.23 -16.80 11.28
N LEU A 295 7.42 -16.62 11.87
CA LEU A 295 7.61 -16.69 13.32
C LEU A 295 7.10 -15.45 14.07
N GLY A 296 7.02 -14.30 13.39
CA GLY A 296 6.69 -13.01 14.00
C GLY A 296 5.25 -12.56 13.73
N TYR A 297 4.66 -12.96 12.62
CA TYR A 297 3.43 -12.39 12.08
C TYR A 297 2.49 -13.46 11.52
N THR A 298 1.19 -13.21 11.67
CA THR A 298 0.16 -13.98 10.98
C THR A 298 0.01 -13.49 9.53
N SER A 299 -0.68 -14.28 8.70
CA SER A 299 -1.06 -13.88 7.33
C SER A 299 -1.93 -12.61 7.28
N GLN A 300 -2.49 -12.18 8.41
CA GLN A 300 -3.28 -10.95 8.56
C GLN A 300 -2.48 -9.68 8.22
N TYR A 301 -1.15 -9.72 8.28
CA TYR A 301 -0.32 -8.59 7.84
C TYR A 301 0.28 -8.79 6.46
N GLN A 302 0.04 -9.94 5.83
CA GLN A 302 0.70 -10.34 4.60
C GLN A 302 -0.03 -9.73 3.41
N PRO A 303 0.62 -8.83 2.64
CA PRO A 303 0.04 -8.34 1.40
C PRO A 303 -0.15 -9.51 0.44
N THR A 304 -1.23 -9.53 -0.34
CA THR A 304 -1.52 -10.61 -1.31
C THR A 304 -0.34 -10.85 -2.26
N LEU A 305 0.34 -9.78 -2.66
CA LEU A 305 1.50 -9.88 -3.54
C LEU A 305 2.70 -10.60 -2.91
N GLN A 306 2.88 -10.50 -1.59
CA GLN A 306 3.92 -11.27 -0.91
C GLN A 306 3.68 -12.78 -1.08
N MET A 307 2.42 -13.24 -1.09
CA MET A 307 2.13 -14.67 -1.33
C MET A 307 2.57 -15.10 -2.73
N PHE A 308 2.27 -14.31 -3.75
CA PHE A 308 2.71 -14.58 -5.13
C PHE A 308 4.23 -14.53 -5.27
N ALA A 309 4.88 -13.57 -4.60
CA ALA A 309 6.33 -13.48 -4.56
C ALA A 309 6.93 -14.73 -3.93
N THR A 310 6.45 -15.17 -2.76
CA THR A 310 6.93 -16.40 -2.13
C THR A 310 6.73 -17.63 -3.03
N LEU A 311 5.56 -17.78 -3.67
CA LEU A 311 5.31 -18.88 -4.61
C LEU A 311 6.28 -18.85 -5.80
N HIS A 312 6.53 -17.68 -6.37
CA HIS A 312 7.47 -17.52 -7.48
C HIS A 312 8.91 -17.86 -7.06
N LEU A 313 9.35 -17.41 -5.88
CA LEU A 313 10.65 -17.76 -5.34
C LEU A 313 10.82 -19.27 -5.12
N ILE A 314 9.79 -19.94 -4.56
CA ILE A 314 9.79 -21.40 -4.40
C ILE A 314 9.90 -22.10 -5.76
N ASP A 315 9.14 -21.65 -6.76
CA ASP A 315 9.17 -22.22 -8.11
C ASP A 315 10.56 -22.10 -8.75
N VAL A 316 11.20 -20.94 -8.63
CA VAL A 316 12.56 -20.70 -9.16
C VAL A 316 13.57 -21.63 -8.49
N VAL A 317 13.56 -21.73 -7.16
CA VAL A 317 14.49 -22.62 -6.43
C VAL A 317 14.24 -24.08 -6.82
N ALA A 318 12.99 -24.54 -6.81
CA ALA A 318 12.66 -25.94 -7.08
C ALA A 318 12.99 -26.37 -8.51
N ARG A 319 12.87 -25.48 -9.50
CA ARG A 319 13.10 -25.81 -10.92
C ARG A 319 14.55 -25.66 -11.35
N PHE A 320 15.24 -24.62 -10.87
CA PHE A 320 16.55 -24.23 -11.39
C PHE A 320 17.68 -24.52 -10.40
N PHE A 321 17.37 -24.64 -9.10
CA PHE A 321 18.36 -24.83 -8.03
C PHE A 321 17.94 -25.94 -7.03
N PRO A 322 17.61 -27.16 -7.51
CA PRO A 322 17.06 -28.24 -6.68
C PRO A 322 18.04 -28.79 -5.63
#